data_AF-A0A530YGM0-F1
#
_entry.id   AF-A0A530YGM0-F1
#
_cell.length_a   1.000
_cell.length_b   1.000
_cell.length_c   1.000
_cell.angle_alpha   90.00
_cell.angle_beta   90.00
_cell.angle_gamma   90.00
#
_symmetry.space_group_name_H-M   'P 1'
#
loop_
_entity.id
_entity.type
_entity.pdbx_description
1 polymer ?
#
loop_
_entity_poly.entity_id
_entity_poly.type
_entity_poly.pdbx_seq_one_letter_code
_entity_poly.pdbx_strand_id
1 'polypeptide(L)'
;MQLNKKLLAIIGRRIPAIYDVIPRGPQGRLAQIALNPQPLPPHELGAAIADEFVRHAWIAERGGQDMKGVLSDLDDWCPTPPKLPKLPPWWGPFPEPEPRPEWFVDYHLGFAARLSVIEGQSAGSRLDKTLNQGIDRSLSAIESVKL
;
A
#
# COMPACT_ATOMS: atom_id res chain seq x y z
N MET A 1 13.81 20.34 -13.56
CA MET A 1 13.68 19.57 -14.81
C MET A 1 12.87 20.38 -15.80
N GLN A 2 13.44 20.84 -16.92
CA GLN A 2 12.68 21.59 -17.94
C GLN A 2 12.22 20.62 -19.04
N LEU A 3 10.91 20.35 -19.09
CA LEU A 3 10.31 19.55 -20.16
C LEU A 3 10.33 20.31 -21.49
N ASN A 4 10.68 19.61 -22.57
CA ASN A 4 10.74 20.19 -23.91
C ASN A 4 9.33 20.61 -24.38
N LYS A 5 9.16 21.92 -24.65
CA LYS A 5 7.86 22.51 -25.01
C LYS A 5 7.25 21.92 -26.29
N LYS A 6 8.08 21.55 -27.27
CA LYS A 6 7.60 20.93 -28.52
C LYS A 6 7.02 19.55 -28.27
N LEU A 7 7.70 18.76 -27.42
CA LEU A 7 7.24 17.42 -27.07
C LEU A 7 5.90 17.48 -26.32
N LEU A 8 5.77 18.39 -25.35
CA LEU A 8 4.53 18.56 -24.59
C LEU A 8 3.34 18.96 -25.50
N ALA A 9 3.57 19.81 -26.48
CA ALA A 9 2.54 20.21 -27.44
C ALA A 9 2.09 19.04 -28.35
N ILE A 10 3.02 18.18 -28.76
CA ILE A 10 2.70 16.98 -29.56
C ILE A 10 1.86 16.01 -28.73
N ILE A 11 2.26 15.75 -27.48
CA ILE A 11 1.54 14.84 -26.58
C ILE A 11 0.14 15.39 -26.30
N GLY A 12 0.01 16.68 -25.98
CA GLY A 12 -1.28 17.30 -25.72
C GLY A 12 -2.22 17.32 -26.93
N ARG A 13 -1.70 17.41 -28.15
CA ARG A 13 -2.52 17.29 -29.37
C ARG A 13 -2.99 15.85 -29.63
N ARG A 14 -2.14 14.86 -29.33
CA ARG A 14 -2.44 13.43 -29.55
C ARG A 14 -3.34 12.85 -28.46
N ILE A 15 -3.14 13.30 -27.22
CA ILE A 15 -3.81 12.79 -26.03
C ILE A 15 -4.33 14.02 -25.26
N PRO A 16 -5.47 14.61 -25.66
CA PRO A 16 -5.99 15.82 -25.01
C PRO A 16 -6.24 15.65 -23.51
N ALA A 17 -6.57 14.43 -23.08
CA ALA A 17 -6.74 14.05 -21.66
C ALA A 17 -5.49 14.30 -20.79
N ILE A 18 -4.29 14.44 -21.39
CA ILE A 18 -3.10 14.78 -20.60
C ILE A 18 -3.21 16.14 -19.92
N TYR A 19 -4.01 17.05 -20.49
CA TYR A 19 -4.26 18.35 -19.89
C TYR A 19 -5.18 18.32 -18.67
N ASP A 20 -5.85 17.20 -18.42
CA ASP A 20 -6.67 16.97 -17.23
C ASP A 20 -5.82 16.41 -16.08
N VAL A 21 -4.70 15.74 -16.41
CA VAL A 21 -3.69 15.27 -15.45
C VAL A 21 -2.79 16.41 -14.97
N ILE A 22 -2.58 17.43 -15.81
CA ILE A 22 -1.83 18.64 -15.42
C ILE A 22 -2.73 19.49 -14.52
N PRO A 23 -2.37 19.71 -13.24
CA PRO A 23 -3.26 20.36 -12.29
C PRO A 23 -3.60 21.79 -12.73
N ARG A 24 -4.88 22.06 -12.99
CA ARG A 24 -5.41 23.37 -13.43
C ARG A 24 -5.99 24.22 -12.28
N GLY A 25 -5.60 23.96 -11.03
CA GLY A 25 -6.17 24.61 -9.83
C GLY A 25 -5.25 25.61 -9.12
N PRO A 26 -5.78 26.40 -8.17
CA PRO A 26 -5.00 27.33 -7.35
C PRO A 26 -3.99 26.57 -6.48
N GLN A 27 -2.69 26.86 -6.67
CA GLN A 27 -1.55 26.21 -6.03
C GLN A 27 -1.16 26.84 -4.67
N GLY A 28 -2.15 27.33 -3.91
CA GLY A 28 -1.91 28.01 -2.63
C GLY A 28 -1.42 27.07 -1.53
N ARG A 29 -0.78 27.62 -0.49
CA ARG A 29 -0.23 26.86 0.66
C ARG A 29 -1.22 25.91 1.35
N LEU A 30 -2.52 26.24 1.37
CA LEU A 30 -3.55 25.38 1.98
C LEU A 30 -4.00 24.24 1.06
N ALA A 31 -3.87 24.39 -0.26
CA ALA A 31 -4.13 23.31 -1.22
C ALA A 31 -3.07 22.20 -1.14
N GLN A 32 -1.86 22.50 -0.63
CA GLN A 32 -0.82 21.49 -0.36
C GLN A 32 -1.23 20.47 0.73
N ILE A 33 -2.14 20.87 1.63
CA ILE A 33 -2.60 20.00 2.73
C ILE A 33 -3.69 19.03 2.22
N ALA A 34 -4.48 19.44 1.24
CA ALA A 34 -5.44 18.59 0.54
C ALA A 34 -4.79 17.68 -0.54
N LEU A 35 -3.48 17.80 -0.75
CA LEU A 35 -2.68 16.95 -1.66
C LEU A 35 -1.97 15.81 -0.92
N ASN A 36 -2.16 15.65 0.39
CA ASN A 36 -1.81 14.37 1.00
C ASN A 36 -2.73 13.31 0.36
N PRO A 37 -2.20 12.26 -0.28
CA PRO A 37 -3.04 11.20 -0.82
C PRO A 37 -3.99 10.75 0.29
N GLN A 38 -5.30 10.83 0.02
CA GLN A 38 -6.29 10.24 0.91
C GLN A 38 -5.84 8.79 1.15
N PRO A 39 -5.76 8.31 2.41
CA PRO A 39 -5.34 6.94 2.66
C PRO A 39 -6.19 5.98 1.85
N LEU A 40 -5.55 4.98 1.24
CA LEU A 40 -6.26 3.96 0.48
C LEU A 40 -7.33 3.31 1.36
N PRO A 41 -8.50 2.96 0.80
CA PRO A 41 -9.42 2.04 1.45
C PRO A 41 -8.65 0.78 1.92
N PRO A 42 -8.95 0.22 3.11
CA PRO A 42 -8.12 -0.85 3.68
C PRO A 42 -7.92 -2.05 2.76
N HIS A 43 -8.93 -2.46 2.00
CA HIS A 43 -8.79 -3.55 1.02
C HIS A 43 -7.88 -3.19 -0.17
N GLU A 44 -7.92 -1.93 -0.65
CA GLU A 44 -6.99 -1.45 -1.67
C GLU A 44 -5.56 -1.35 -1.11
N LEU A 45 -5.43 -0.95 0.16
CA LEU A 45 -4.15 -0.93 0.85
C LEU A 45 -3.59 -2.36 0.98
N GLY A 46 -4.39 -3.32 1.42
CA GLY A 46 -4.00 -4.73 1.51
C GLY A 46 -3.55 -5.29 0.15
N ALA A 47 -4.29 -4.98 -0.91
CA ALA A 47 -3.89 -5.36 -2.27
C ALA A 47 -2.57 -4.72 -2.71
N ALA A 48 -2.36 -3.43 -2.42
CA ALA A 48 -1.11 -2.75 -2.73
C ALA A 48 0.09 -3.37 -1.97
N ILE A 49 -0.10 -3.71 -0.69
CA ILE A 49 0.96 -4.35 0.10
C ILE A 49 1.22 -5.79 -0.37
N ALA A 50 0.22 -6.51 -0.90
CA ALA A 50 0.45 -7.81 -1.54
C ALA A 50 1.39 -7.70 -2.76
N ASP A 51 1.25 -6.67 -3.60
CA ASP A 51 2.17 -6.43 -4.72
C ASP A 51 3.60 -6.10 -4.23
N GLU A 52 3.73 -5.34 -3.13
CA GLU A 52 5.02 -5.05 -2.48
C GLU A 52 5.67 -6.33 -1.91
N PHE A 53 4.89 -7.15 -1.21
CA PHE A 53 5.33 -8.42 -0.65
C PHE A 53 5.86 -9.36 -1.74
N VAL A 54 5.13 -9.50 -2.86
CA VAL A 54 5.57 -10.34 -3.98
C VAL A 54 6.90 -9.85 -4.55
N ARG A 55 7.08 -8.53 -4.65
CA ARG A 55 8.35 -7.97 -5.10
C ARG A 55 9.49 -8.26 -4.12
N HIS A 56 9.25 -8.14 -2.82
CA HIS A 56 10.25 -8.47 -1.80
C HIS A 56 10.61 -9.95 -1.83
N ALA A 57 9.61 -10.83 -1.91
CA ALA A 57 9.81 -12.27 -2.02
C ALA A 57 10.62 -12.62 -3.29
N TRP A 58 10.31 -11.97 -4.41
CA TRP A 58 11.05 -12.16 -5.66
C TRP A 58 12.51 -11.68 -5.56
N ILE A 59 12.75 -10.51 -4.95
CA ILE A 59 14.11 -9.99 -4.73
C ILE A 59 14.89 -10.92 -3.79
N ALA A 60 14.27 -11.37 -2.71
CA ALA A 60 14.89 -12.28 -1.74
C ALA A 60 15.25 -13.62 -2.37
N GLU A 61 14.35 -14.21 -3.17
CA GLU A 61 14.59 -15.47 -3.88
C GLU A 61 15.82 -15.36 -4.80
N ARG A 62 15.89 -14.30 -5.62
CA ARG A 62 17.01 -14.11 -6.55
C ARG A 62 18.30 -13.67 -5.88
N GLY A 63 18.19 -12.96 -4.76
CA GLY A 63 19.31 -12.56 -3.92
C GLY A 63 19.82 -13.67 -3.00
N GLY A 64 19.21 -14.86 -3.03
CA GLY A 64 19.56 -15.97 -2.14
C GLY A 64 19.38 -15.66 -0.66
N GLN A 65 18.48 -14.71 -0.33
CA GLN A 65 18.17 -14.33 1.04
C GLN A 65 17.15 -15.30 1.67
N ASP A 66 17.14 -15.39 2.99
CA ASP A 66 16.18 -16.22 3.71
C ASP A 66 14.78 -15.61 3.62
N MET A 67 13.83 -16.41 3.11
CA MET A 67 12.43 -16.02 2.98
C MET A 67 11.75 -15.79 4.33
N LYS A 68 12.32 -16.32 5.43
CA LYS A 68 11.81 -16.05 6.79
C LYS A 68 11.77 -14.55 7.12
N GLY A 69 12.75 -13.78 6.64
CA GLY A 69 12.78 -12.33 6.87
C GLY A 69 11.65 -11.61 6.13
N VAL A 70 11.34 -12.04 4.90
CA VAL A 70 10.22 -11.48 4.13
C VAL A 70 8.89 -11.84 4.78
N LEU A 71 8.77 -13.04 5.34
CA LEU A 71 7.56 -13.49 6.02
C LEU A 71 7.39 -12.85 7.40
N SER A 72 8.46 -12.51 8.12
CA SER A 72 8.34 -11.84 9.42
C SER A 72 7.73 -10.43 9.32
N ASP A 73 7.85 -9.77 8.16
CA ASP A 73 7.19 -8.48 7.93
C ASP A 73 5.65 -8.61 7.95
N LEU A 74 5.12 -9.82 7.69
CA LEU A 74 3.68 -10.11 7.82
C LEU A 74 3.24 -10.31 9.28
N ASP A 75 4.18 -10.39 10.22
CA ASP A 75 3.89 -10.50 11.65
C ASP A 75 3.94 -9.11 12.33
N ASP A 76 4.56 -8.11 11.67
CA ASP A 76 4.73 -6.73 12.15
C ASP A 76 4.18 -5.70 11.13
N TRP A 77 2.88 -5.81 10.81
CA TRP A 77 2.21 -4.88 9.88
C TRP A 77 2.22 -3.43 10.36
N CYS A 78 2.26 -3.24 11.68
CA CYS A 78 2.24 -1.93 12.29
C CYS A 78 3.65 -1.65 12.81
N PRO A 79 4.49 -0.91 12.06
CA PRO A 79 5.86 -0.63 12.50
C PRO A 79 5.81 0.04 13.88
N THR A 80 6.91 -0.10 14.63
CA THR A 80 7.07 0.51 15.97
C THR A 80 6.44 1.90 15.99
N PRO A 81 5.39 2.13 16.80
CA PRO A 81 4.62 3.36 16.74
C PRO A 81 5.58 4.56 16.87
N PRO A 82 5.46 5.57 15.99
CA PRO A 82 6.34 6.72 16.05
C PRO A 82 6.22 7.34 17.44
N LYS A 83 7.36 7.62 18.09
CA LYS A 83 7.35 8.36 19.34
C LYS A 83 6.72 9.73 19.06
N LEU A 84 5.50 9.93 19.54
CA LEU A 84 4.81 11.20 19.41
C LEU A 84 5.72 12.30 20.00
N PRO A 85 5.97 13.41 19.26
CA PRO A 85 6.65 14.55 19.85
C PRO A 85 5.84 15.01 21.07
N LYS A 86 6.53 15.38 22.15
CA LYS A 86 5.87 15.92 23.35
C LYS A 86 5.17 17.22 22.97
N LEU A 87 3.85 17.14 22.74
CA LEU A 87 3.04 18.32 22.48
C LEU A 87 2.87 19.12 23.78
N PRO A 88 2.73 20.45 23.69
CA PRO A 88 2.43 21.25 24.87
C PRO A 88 1.13 20.81 25.56
N PRO A 89 1.04 20.84 26.90
CA PRO A 89 -0.14 20.35 27.64
C PRO A 89 -1.46 21.02 27.25
N TRP A 90 -1.40 22.25 26.72
CA TRP A 90 -2.57 23.04 26.31
C TRP A 90 -3.10 22.74 24.90
N TRP A 91 -2.41 21.90 24.12
CA TRP A 91 -2.86 21.49 22.78
C TRP A 91 -3.84 20.31 22.79
N GLY A 92 -4.15 19.75 23.96
CA GLY A 92 -5.05 18.60 24.09
C GLY A 92 -4.52 17.35 23.38
N PRO A 93 -5.16 16.19 23.58
CA PRO A 93 -4.91 15.05 22.72
C PRO A 93 -5.41 15.39 21.31
N PHE A 94 -4.54 15.31 20.30
CA PHE A 94 -5.01 15.22 18.92
C PHE A 94 -5.72 13.87 18.78
N PRO A 95 -7.00 13.83 18.41
CA PRO A 95 -7.69 12.57 18.22
C PRO A 95 -7.03 11.86 17.03
N GLU A 96 -6.39 10.71 17.29
CA GLU A 96 -6.09 9.79 16.22
C GLU A 96 -7.43 9.29 15.67
N PRO A 97 -7.65 9.35 14.35
CA PRO A 97 -8.85 8.77 13.77
C PRO A 97 -8.85 7.28 14.11
N GLU A 98 -9.80 6.85 14.94
CA GLU A 98 -9.91 5.43 15.24
C GLU A 98 -10.15 4.67 13.94
N PRO A 99 -9.35 3.64 13.66
CA PRO A 99 -9.57 2.85 12.47
C PRO A 99 -10.93 2.16 12.62
N ARG A 100 -11.76 2.29 11.58
CA ARG A 100 -13.12 1.70 11.51
C ARG A 100 -13.08 0.22 11.94
N PRO A 101 -14.08 -0.31 12.66
CA PRO A 101 -14.00 -1.63 13.31
C PRO A 101 -13.48 -2.77 12.40
N GLU A 102 -13.90 -2.78 11.14
CA GLU A 102 -13.58 -3.83 10.16
C GLU A 102 -12.29 -3.59 9.35
N TRP A 103 -11.54 -2.52 9.64
CA TRP A 103 -10.38 -2.12 8.83
C TRP A 103 -9.36 -3.24 8.64
N PHE A 104 -9.14 -4.03 9.71
CA PHE A 104 -8.17 -5.11 9.75
C PHE A 104 -8.63 -6.30 8.90
N VAL A 105 -9.92 -6.61 8.95
CA VAL A 105 -10.54 -7.67 8.14
C VAL A 105 -10.50 -7.27 6.66
N ASP A 106 -10.93 -6.05 6.33
CA ASP A 106 -10.89 -5.51 4.97
C ASP A 106 -9.48 -5.52 4.39
N TYR A 107 -8.50 -5.17 5.22
CA TYR A 107 -7.09 -5.17 4.86
C TYR A 107 -6.59 -6.57 4.48
N HIS A 108 -6.75 -7.54 5.38
CA HIS A 108 -6.33 -8.91 5.12
C HIS A 108 -7.09 -9.56 3.97
N LEU A 109 -8.37 -9.20 3.78
CA LEU A 109 -9.16 -9.66 2.66
C LEU A 109 -8.59 -9.16 1.33
N GLY A 110 -8.27 -7.86 1.24
CA GLY A 110 -7.62 -7.29 0.06
C GLY A 110 -6.26 -7.90 -0.24
N PHE A 111 -5.44 -8.11 0.79
CA PHE A 111 -4.14 -8.75 0.67
C PHE A 111 -4.24 -10.20 0.17
N ALA A 112 -5.07 -11.02 0.82
CA ALA A 112 -5.27 -12.43 0.46
C ALA A 112 -5.86 -12.57 -0.94
N ALA A 113 -6.85 -11.76 -1.30
CA ALA A 113 -7.46 -11.76 -2.63
C ALA A 113 -6.42 -11.44 -3.72
N ARG A 114 -5.59 -10.41 -3.51
CA ARG A 114 -4.55 -10.04 -4.48
C ARG A 114 -3.48 -11.12 -4.60
N LEU A 115 -3.00 -11.68 -3.49
CA LEU A 115 -2.04 -12.80 -3.54
C LEU A 115 -2.60 -14.02 -4.24
N SER A 116 -3.87 -14.37 -4.01
CA SER A 116 -4.52 -15.51 -4.67
C SER A 116 -4.58 -15.36 -6.19
N VAL A 117 -4.81 -14.14 -6.70
CA VAL A 117 -4.76 -13.86 -8.15
C VAL A 117 -3.34 -14.05 -8.70
N ILE A 118 -2.31 -13.60 -7.98
CA ILE A 118 -0.91 -13.71 -8.41
C ILE A 118 -0.42 -15.17 -8.34
N GLU A 119 -0.78 -15.88 -7.27
CA GLU A 119 -0.48 -17.29 -7.07
C GLU A 119 -1.07 -18.13 -8.20
N GLY A 120 -2.35 -17.94 -8.53
CA GLY A 120 -2.99 -18.67 -9.64
C GLY A 120 -2.36 -18.41 -11.02
N GLN A 121 -1.73 -17.24 -11.21
CA GLN A 121 -0.96 -16.92 -12.43
C GLN A 121 0.48 -17.45 -12.40
N SER A 122 0.99 -17.79 -11.22
CA SER A 122 2.38 -18.18 -10.97
C SER A 122 2.50 -19.61 -10.42
N ALA A 123 1.46 -20.43 -10.61
CA ALA A 123 1.35 -21.77 -10.06
C ALA A 123 2.55 -22.64 -10.45
N GLY A 124 3.18 -23.27 -9.45
CA GLY A 124 4.38 -24.09 -9.65
C GLY A 124 5.69 -23.29 -9.79
N SER A 125 5.66 -21.97 -9.58
CA SER A 125 6.87 -21.16 -9.47
C SER A 125 7.61 -21.43 -8.15
N ARG A 126 8.86 -20.98 -8.05
CA ARG A 126 9.64 -21.03 -6.80
C ARG A 126 9.01 -20.26 -5.64
N LEU A 127 8.13 -19.30 -5.94
CA LEU A 127 7.45 -18.48 -4.94
C LEU A 127 6.12 -19.08 -4.47
N ASP A 128 5.61 -20.09 -5.16
CA ASP A 128 4.29 -20.71 -4.91
C ASP A 128 4.03 -21.01 -3.43
N LYS A 129 4.97 -21.68 -2.77
CA LYS A 129 4.90 -21.97 -1.33
C LYS A 129 4.85 -20.70 -0.46
N THR A 130 5.64 -19.68 -0.81
CA THR A 130 5.69 -18.41 -0.07
C THR A 130 4.38 -17.64 -0.23
N LEU A 131 3.81 -17.62 -1.43
CA LEU A 131 2.54 -16.97 -1.71
C LEU A 131 1.40 -17.65 -0.95
N ASN A 132 1.32 -18.98 -1.02
CA ASN A 132 0.34 -19.77 -0.26
C ASN A 132 0.46 -19.53 1.25
N GLN A 133 1.67 -19.48 1.79
CA GLN A 133 1.88 -19.14 3.20
C GLN A 133 1.40 -17.72 3.56
N GLY A 134 1.58 -16.73 2.67
CA GLY A 134 1.07 -15.37 2.87
C GLY A 134 -0.48 -15.31 2.87
N ILE A 135 -1.11 -16.12 2.01
CA ILE A 135 -2.57 -16.26 1.94
C ILE A 135 -3.09 -16.88 3.25
N ASP A 136 -2.56 -18.04 3.65
CA ASP A 136 -2.98 -18.78 4.85
C ASP A 136 -2.88 -17.93 6.12
N ARG A 137 -1.81 -17.13 6.24
CA ARG A 137 -1.63 -16.20 7.35
C ARG A 137 -2.71 -15.13 7.39
N SER A 138 -3.07 -14.56 6.24
CA SER A 138 -4.11 -13.53 6.18
C SER A 138 -5.50 -14.09 6.45
N LEU A 139 -5.79 -15.31 6.01
CA LEU A 139 -7.03 -15.99 6.36
C LEU A 139 -7.11 -16.29 7.85
N SER A 140 -6.01 -16.78 8.45
CA SER A 140 -5.93 -17.01 9.90
C SER A 140 -6.12 -15.72 10.71
N ALA A 141 -5.60 -14.59 10.21
CA ALA A 141 -5.79 -13.28 10.84
C ALA A 141 -7.26 -12.84 10.82
N ILE A 142 -7.96 -13.04 9.70
CA ILE A 142 -9.41 -12.77 9.57
C ILE A 142 -10.20 -13.67 10.53
N GLU A 143 -9.93 -14.97 10.55
CA GLU A 143 -10.62 -15.93 11.43
C GLU A 143 -10.42 -15.65 12.93
N SER A 144 -9.31 -15.02 13.29
CA SER A 144 -9.02 -14.64 14.68
C SER A 144 -9.88 -13.49 15.19
N VAL A 145 -10.43 -12.66 14.28
CA VAL A 145 -11.37 -11.60 14.62
C VAL A 145 -12.74 -12.23 14.87
N LYS A 146 -13.23 -12.13 16.11
CA LYS A 146 -14.62 -12.48 16.42
C LYS A 146 -15.53 -11.39 15.84
N LEU A 147 -16.04 -11.62 14.64
CA LEU A 147 -17.12 -10.84 14.04
C LEU A 147 -18.43 -11.01 14.83
#